data_AF-G3GZC7-F1
#
_entry.id   AF-G3GZC7-F1
#
_cell.length_a   1.000
_cell.length_b   1.000
_cell.length_c   1.000
_cell.angle_alpha   90.00
_cell.angle_beta   90.00
_cell.angle_gamma   90.00
#
_symmetry.space_group_name_H-M   'P 1'
#
loop_
_entity.id
_entity.type
_entity.pdbx_description
1 polymer ?
#
loop_
_entity_poly.entity_id
_entity_poly.type
_entity_poly.pdbx_seq_one_letter_code
_entity_poly.pdbx_strand_id
1 'polypeptide(L)'
;MKTCLVGSTNTSDTSQSLVGKENTSKAEMRFIALMEQMKDMEERIQSISDSKANLIDSERFQNFSMTTDQRLNDVLLQLNSLIAAVQGHGNSLDEISKSLMSLNTTLLDVQFHTETLNCKVNETTVKQQEAISKLEEHVRKLSAEIQSVKEEQGHMEQEIKEEMKVLNNITNDLRLKDWEHSQTLKNITLIQATLKRVRLVDGSGPHEGRVEVFHQGRWGTVCDDRWDIRAGQVVCRSLGYQDVQAVHKRAHFGQGFKIANLAYQR
;
A
#
# COMPACT_ATOMS: atom_id res chain seq x y z
N MET A 1 -45.79 -20.95 139.61
CA MET A 1 -45.39 -20.43 138.29
C MET A 1 -46.42 -19.40 137.83
N LYS A 2 -45.90 -18.32 137.22
CA LYS A 2 -46.50 -17.08 136.66
C LYS A 2 -47.88 -17.26 135.97
N THR A 3 -48.95 -16.58 136.46
CA THR A 3 -49.65 -15.35 135.93
C THR A 3 -50.36 -15.52 134.58
N CYS A 4 -51.50 -14.88 134.27
CA CYS A 4 -52.57 -14.18 134.99
C CYS A 4 -53.68 -13.96 133.93
N LEU A 5 -54.93 -14.26 134.26
CA LEU A 5 -56.13 -13.88 133.50
C LEU A 5 -56.90 -12.91 134.38
N VAL A 6 -57.28 -11.76 133.82
CA VAL A 6 -58.05 -10.74 134.52
C VAL A 6 -59.39 -10.58 133.83
N GLY A 7 -60.46 -10.73 134.59
CA GLY A 7 -61.78 -10.22 134.24
C GLY A 7 -62.19 -9.09 135.19
N SER A 8 -63.27 -8.38 134.87
CA SER A 8 -64.27 -8.01 135.88
C SER A 8 -65.61 -7.73 135.22
N THR A 9 -66.63 -8.19 135.90
CA THR A 9 -68.07 -7.99 135.70
C THR A 9 -68.62 -6.99 136.73
N ASN A 10 -69.91 -6.67 136.53
CA ASN A 10 -70.92 -6.15 137.48
C ASN A 10 -70.99 -4.63 137.67
N THR A 11 -72.04 -3.99 137.13
CA THR A 11 -73.42 -3.80 137.65
C THR A 11 -73.46 -2.97 138.93
N SER A 12 -74.07 -1.79 138.88
CA SER A 12 -75.44 -1.53 139.38
C SER A 12 -75.67 -0.03 139.54
N ASP A 13 -76.86 0.42 139.14
CA ASP A 13 -77.46 1.70 139.48
C ASP A 13 -77.38 2.02 140.98
N THR A 14 -77.19 3.29 141.33
CA THR A 14 -78.02 3.96 142.35
C THR A 14 -78.00 5.47 142.09
N SER A 15 -79.19 6.06 142.07
CA SER A 15 -79.47 7.46 141.78
C SER A 15 -79.23 8.40 142.98
N GLN A 16 -79.12 9.70 142.64
CA GLN A 16 -79.26 10.93 143.46
C GLN A 16 -78.09 11.23 144.42
N SER A 17 -77.54 12.45 144.50
CA SER A 17 -78.18 13.78 144.50
C SER A 17 -77.14 14.91 144.34
N LEU A 18 -77.57 16.02 143.70
CA LEU A 18 -77.18 17.43 143.89
C LEU A 18 -75.87 17.76 144.64
N VAL A 19 -74.97 18.50 143.99
CA VAL A 19 -74.66 19.93 144.28
C VAL A 19 -73.52 20.39 143.32
N GLY A 20 -73.75 21.47 142.57
CA GLY A 20 -72.66 22.40 142.17
C GLY A 20 -72.34 22.60 140.67
N LYS A 21 -73.03 23.58 140.07
CA LYS A 21 -72.54 24.62 139.12
C LYS A 21 -72.02 24.29 137.69
N GLU A 22 -72.76 24.87 136.72
CA GLU A 22 -72.34 25.53 135.46
C GLU A 22 -71.99 24.76 134.16
N ASN A 23 -72.80 25.03 133.12
CA ASN A 23 -72.53 25.04 131.67
C ASN A 23 -72.55 23.75 130.83
N THR A 24 -73.73 23.14 130.66
CA THR A 24 -74.03 22.04 129.72
C THR A 24 -74.24 22.45 128.25
N SER A 25 -74.41 23.74 127.92
CA SER A 25 -74.70 24.20 126.55
C SER A 25 -73.49 24.24 125.60
N LYS A 26 -72.25 24.29 126.12
CA LYS A 26 -71.03 24.45 125.30
C LYS A 26 -70.51 23.13 124.70
N ALA A 27 -70.85 22.00 125.33
CA ALA A 27 -70.39 20.67 124.91
C ALA A 27 -71.19 20.14 123.71
N GLU A 28 -72.51 20.36 123.68
CA GLU A 28 -73.38 19.96 122.56
C GLU A 28 -73.04 20.73 121.27
N MET A 29 -72.81 22.05 121.35
CA MET A 29 -72.42 22.86 120.18
C MET A 29 -71.08 22.42 119.57
N ARG A 30 -70.14 21.90 120.38
CA ARG A 30 -68.86 21.37 119.88
C ARG A 30 -69.01 20.03 119.16
N PHE A 31 -69.95 19.20 119.62
CA PHE A 31 -70.21 17.90 119.00
C PHE A 31 -70.88 18.05 117.62
N ILE A 32 -71.82 19.01 117.49
CA ILE A 32 -72.44 19.35 116.21
C ILE A 32 -71.40 19.90 115.22
N ALA A 33 -70.51 20.80 115.67
CA ALA A 33 -69.44 21.33 114.84
C ALA A 33 -68.46 20.24 114.34
N LEU A 34 -68.19 19.22 115.16
CA LEU A 34 -67.36 18.07 114.77
C LEU A 34 -68.03 17.17 113.73
N MET A 35 -69.33 16.93 113.87
CA MET A 35 -70.11 16.17 112.87
C MET A 35 -70.16 16.90 111.53
N GLU A 36 -70.30 18.23 111.55
CA GLU A 36 -70.25 19.07 110.35
C GLU A 36 -68.85 19.00 109.69
N GLN A 37 -67.78 19.02 110.49
CA GLN A 37 -66.41 18.84 109.98
C GLN A 37 -66.15 17.43 109.44
N MET A 38 -66.74 16.40 110.04
CA MET A 38 -66.64 15.02 109.53
C MET A 38 -67.36 14.89 108.19
N LYS A 39 -68.53 15.51 108.05
CA LYS A 39 -69.27 15.55 106.79
C LYS A 39 -68.52 16.32 105.71
N ASP A 40 -67.94 17.48 106.05
CA ASP A 40 -67.06 18.24 105.14
C ASP A 40 -65.83 17.41 104.73
N MET A 41 -65.23 16.67 105.66
CA MET A 41 -64.12 15.76 105.34
C MET A 41 -64.56 14.60 104.43
N GLU A 42 -65.72 14.01 104.63
CA GLU A 42 -66.27 12.96 103.75
C GLU A 42 -66.54 13.49 102.34
N GLU A 43 -67.15 14.68 102.22
CA GLU A 43 -67.38 15.32 100.92
C GLU A 43 -66.06 15.65 100.20
N ARG A 44 -65.03 16.07 100.94
CA ARG A 44 -63.69 16.29 100.39
C ARG A 44 -62.99 14.99 99.98
N ILE A 45 -63.12 13.92 100.75
CA ILE A 45 -62.57 12.60 100.40
C ILE A 45 -63.25 12.08 99.13
N GLN A 46 -64.57 12.24 99.01
CA GLN A 46 -65.31 11.84 97.82
C GLN A 46 -64.88 12.65 96.59
N SER A 47 -64.75 13.98 96.73
CA SER A 47 -64.27 14.87 95.66
C SER A 47 -62.83 14.53 95.20
N ILE A 48 -61.96 14.13 96.12
CA ILE A 48 -60.60 13.65 95.80
C ILE A 48 -60.65 12.30 95.07
N SER A 49 -61.54 11.38 95.49
CA SER A 49 -61.73 10.08 94.83
C SER A 49 -62.25 10.25 93.40
N ASP A 50 -63.23 11.12 93.21
CA ASP A 50 -63.82 11.41 91.90
C ASP A 50 -62.79 12.13 90.99
N SER A 51 -61.99 13.06 91.55
CA SER A 51 -60.87 13.67 90.81
C SER A 51 -59.77 12.66 90.45
N LYS A 52 -59.49 11.67 91.31
CA LYS A 52 -58.52 10.60 91.03
C LYS A 52 -59.00 9.67 89.92
N ALA A 53 -60.29 9.37 89.87
CA ALA A 53 -60.89 8.60 88.77
C ALA A 53 -60.78 9.35 87.43
N ASN A 54 -60.94 10.68 87.45
CA ASN A 54 -60.75 11.52 86.26
C ASN A 54 -59.28 11.68 85.82
N LEU A 55 -58.32 11.54 86.75
CA LEU A 55 -56.89 11.59 86.46
C LEU A 55 -56.33 10.27 85.91
N ILE A 56 -56.99 9.14 86.21
CA ILE A 56 -56.62 7.81 85.75
C ILE A 56 -57.72 7.28 84.83
N ASP A 57 -57.87 7.93 83.67
CA ASP A 57 -58.66 7.39 82.57
C ASP A 57 -57.87 6.23 81.94
N SER A 58 -58.06 5.04 82.51
CA SER A 58 -57.41 3.79 82.09
C SER A 58 -57.66 3.51 80.60
N GLU A 59 -58.86 3.84 80.09
CA GLU A 59 -59.22 3.62 78.69
C GLU A 59 -58.41 4.54 77.75
N ARG A 60 -58.25 5.82 78.12
CA ARG A 60 -57.41 6.75 77.38
C ARG A 60 -55.94 6.36 77.38
N PHE A 61 -55.42 5.85 78.50
CA PHE A 61 -54.04 5.36 78.57
C PHE A 61 -53.84 4.09 77.73
N GLN A 62 -54.77 3.14 77.78
CA GLN A 62 -54.75 1.93 76.95
C GLN A 62 -54.84 2.28 75.46
N ASN A 63 -55.74 3.18 75.06
CA ASN A 63 -55.86 3.63 73.68
C ASN A 63 -54.60 4.37 73.19
N PHE A 64 -53.97 5.19 74.05
CA PHE A 64 -52.70 5.83 73.74
C PHE A 64 -51.58 4.79 73.58
N SER A 65 -51.49 3.80 74.48
CA SER A 65 -50.52 2.69 74.38
C SER A 65 -50.71 1.93 73.07
N MET A 66 -51.93 1.48 72.79
CA MET A 66 -52.26 0.71 71.59
C MET A 66 -51.97 1.49 70.30
N THR A 67 -52.31 2.79 70.28
CA THR A 67 -51.99 3.67 69.14
C THR A 67 -50.48 3.86 68.97
N THR A 68 -49.74 3.99 70.08
CA THR A 68 -48.29 4.14 70.06
C THR A 68 -47.61 2.86 69.59
N ASP A 69 -48.04 1.70 70.07
CA ASP A 69 -47.54 0.38 69.64
C ASP A 69 -47.83 0.12 68.16
N GLN A 70 -49.02 0.48 67.68
CA GLN A 70 -49.37 0.34 66.27
C GLN A 70 -48.52 1.27 65.38
N ARG A 71 -48.31 2.52 65.80
CA ARG A 71 -47.39 3.43 65.08
C ARG A 71 -45.95 2.92 65.11
N LEU A 72 -45.50 2.34 66.23
CA LEU A 72 -44.18 1.75 66.33
C LEU A 72 -44.03 0.58 65.34
N ASN A 73 -45.02 -0.31 65.27
CA ASN A 73 -45.06 -1.42 64.33
C ASN A 73 -45.07 -0.97 62.87
N ASP A 74 -45.87 0.05 62.52
CA ASP A 74 -45.88 0.62 61.17
C ASP A 74 -44.52 1.19 60.79
N VAL A 75 -43.87 1.94 61.70
CA VAL A 75 -42.52 2.45 61.49
C VAL A 75 -41.52 1.30 61.31
N LEU A 76 -41.64 0.23 62.10
CA LEU A 76 -40.75 -0.93 62.05
C LEU A 76 -40.89 -1.69 60.72
N LEU A 77 -42.13 -1.84 60.22
CA LEU A 77 -42.40 -2.40 58.89
C LEU A 77 -41.84 -1.52 57.77
N GLN A 78 -42.02 -0.20 57.84
CA GLN A 78 -41.42 0.74 56.89
C GLN A 78 -39.89 0.66 56.91
N LEU A 79 -39.29 0.57 58.10
CA LEU A 79 -37.84 0.44 58.25
C LEU A 79 -37.33 -0.85 57.62
N ASN A 80 -38.02 -1.97 57.84
CA ASN A 80 -37.66 -3.26 57.25
C ASN A 80 -37.78 -3.24 55.72
N SER A 81 -38.84 -2.64 55.18
CA SER A 81 -38.98 -2.45 53.72
C SER A 81 -37.86 -1.59 53.16
N LEU A 82 -37.47 -0.52 53.87
CA LEU A 82 -36.36 0.34 53.46
C LEU A 82 -35.02 -0.39 53.49
N ILE A 83 -34.76 -1.20 54.54
CA ILE A 83 -33.55 -2.03 54.64
C ILE A 83 -33.46 -2.99 53.45
N ALA A 84 -34.56 -3.66 53.10
CA ALA A 84 -34.60 -4.56 51.95
C ALA A 84 -34.32 -3.83 50.62
N ALA A 85 -34.89 -2.63 50.43
CA ALA A 85 -34.62 -1.81 49.25
C ALA A 85 -33.13 -1.39 49.19
N VAL A 86 -32.56 -0.92 50.30
CA VAL A 86 -31.15 -0.53 50.38
C VAL A 86 -30.23 -1.72 50.09
N GLN A 87 -30.54 -2.91 50.61
CA GLN A 87 -29.79 -4.14 50.30
C GLN A 87 -29.88 -4.50 48.81
N GLY A 88 -31.06 -4.39 48.19
CA GLY A 88 -31.23 -4.60 46.76
C GLY A 88 -30.41 -3.64 45.90
N HIS A 89 -30.35 -2.37 46.29
CA HIS A 89 -29.47 -1.37 45.66
C HIS A 89 -27.99 -1.71 45.87
N GLY A 90 -27.60 -2.18 47.05
CA GLY A 90 -26.24 -2.65 47.34
C GLY A 90 -25.80 -3.79 46.44
N ASN A 91 -26.65 -4.80 46.24
CA ASN A 91 -26.38 -5.91 45.32
C ASN A 91 -26.26 -5.43 43.87
N SER A 92 -27.09 -4.47 43.46
CA SER A 92 -27.02 -3.89 42.11
C SER A 92 -25.71 -3.12 41.89
N LEU A 93 -25.24 -2.39 42.90
CA LEU A 93 -23.94 -1.70 42.87
C LEU A 93 -22.76 -2.68 42.78
N ASP A 94 -22.83 -3.82 43.47
CA ASP A 94 -21.81 -4.88 43.39
C ASP A 94 -21.71 -5.46 41.97
N GLU A 95 -22.85 -5.76 41.33
CA GLU A 95 -22.88 -6.24 39.94
C GLU A 95 -22.37 -5.20 38.93
N ILE A 96 -22.68 -3.92 39.14
CA ILE A 96 -22.11 -2.82 38.33
C ILE A 96 -20.58 -2.76 38.53
N SER A 97 -20.09 -2.90 39.76
CA SER A 97 -18.65 -2.89 40.05
C SER A 97 -17.93 -4.04 39.35
N LYS A 98 -18.48 -5.27 39.41
CA LYS A 98 -17.94 -6.43 38.68
C LYS A 98 -17.92 -6.20 37.17
N SER A 99 -18.99 -5.64 36.63
CA SER A 99 -19.09 -5.32 35.19
C SER A 99 -18.05 -4.28 34.77
N LEU A 100 -17.84 -3.24 35.56
CA LEU A 100 -16.81 -2.22 35.31
C LEU A 100 -15.39 -2.79 35.39
N MET A 101 -15.12 -3.69 36.35
CA MET A 101 -13.84 -4.37 36.44
C MET A 101 -13.59 -5.26 35.21
N SER A 102 -14.61 -6.01 34.76
CA SER A 102 -14.52 -6.81 33.54
C SER A 102 -14.32 -5.94 32.30
N LEU A 103 -14.96 -4.77 32.22
CA LEU A 103 -14.75 -3.85 31.11
C LEU A 103 -13.31 -3.31 31.13
N ASN A 104 -12.78 -2.95 32.30
CA ASN A 104 -11.42 -2.47 32.44
C ASN A 104 -10.38 -3.53 32.02
N THR A 105 -10.59 -4.81 32.35
CA THR A 105 -9.69 -5.88 31.89
C THR A 105 -9.76 -6.05 30.37
N THR A 106 -10.95 -5.98 29.75
CA THR A 106 -11.05 -6.03 28.29
C THR A 106 -10.38 -4.83 27.62
N LEU A 107 -10.46 -3.64 28.22
CA LEU A 107 -9.81 -2.44 27.70
C LEU A 107 -8.28 -2.59 27.71
N LEU A 108 -7.73 -3.13 28.80
CA LEU A 108 -6.30 -3.43 28.90
C LEU A 108 -5.84 -4.46 27.86
N ASP A 109 -6.64 -5.51 27.62
CA ASP A 109 -6.33 -6.53 26.62
C ASP A 109 -6.34 -5.95 25.19
N VAL A 110 -7.33 -5.11 24.87
CA VAL A 110 -7.40 -4.39 23.59
C VAL A 110 -6.21 -3.44 23.43
N GLN A 111 -5.82 -2.74 24.49
CA GLN A 111 -4.66 -1.86 24.45
C GLN A 111 -3.38 -2.65 24.17
N PHE A 112 -3.18 -3.78 24.85
CA PHE A 112 -2.03 -4.65 24.63
C PHE A 112 -1.99 -5.22 23.20
N HIS A 113 -3.12 -5.66 22.66
CA HIS A 113 -3.23 -6.10 21.27
C HIS A 113 -2.91 -4.98 20.28
N THR A 114 -3.38 -3.76 20.56
CA THR A 114 -3.11 -2.59 19.73
C THR A 114 -1.62 -2.26 19.70
N GLU A 115 -0.95 -2.26 20.85
CA GLU A 115 0.50 -2.06 20.96
C GLU A 115 1.28 -3.16 20.23
N THR A 116 0.86 -4.41 20.38
CA THR A 116 1.47 -5.56 19.69
C THR A 116 1.33 -5.45 18.17
N LEU A 117 0.14 -5.09 17.68
CA LEU A 117 -0.10 -4.88 16.25
C LEU A 117 0.72 -3.70 15.72
N ASN A 118 0.80 -2.61 16.46
CA ASN A 118 1.60 -1.45 16.10
C ASN A 118 3.09 -1.81 15.97
N CYS A 119 3.62 -2.64 16.88
CA CYS A 119 4.98 -3.16 16.82
C CYS A 119 5.21 -4.00 15.54
N LYS A 120 4.30 -4.96 15.25
CA LYS A 120 4.38 -5.79 14.04
C LYS A 120 4.33 -4.97 12.76
N VAL A 121 3.40 -4.00 12.69
CA VAL A 121 3.28 -3.09 11.55
C VAL A 121 4.58 -2.32 11.36
N ASN A 122 5.12 -1.70 12.42
CA ASN A 122 6.38 -0.96 12.34
C ASN A 122 7.55 -1.85 11.91
N GLU A 123 7.67 -3.06 12.44
CA GLU A 123 8.71 -4.00 12.03
C GLU A 123 8.61 -4.35 10.54
N THR A 124 7.40 -4.62 10.04
CA THR A 124 7.19 -4.90 8.61
C THR A 124 7.49 -3.69 7.74
N THR A 125 7.10 -2.48 8.16
CA THR A 125 7.38 -1.23 7.45
C THR A 125 8.88 -0.97 7.36
N VAL A 126 9.63 -1.17 8.45
CA VAL A 126 11.09 -1.00 8.46
C VAL A 126 11.77 -2.01 7.52
N LYS A 127 11.36 -3.28 7.55
CA LYS A 127 11.88 -4.31 6.63
C LYS A 127 11.59 -3.98 5.17
N GLN A 128 10.40 -3.47 4.87
CA GLN A 128 10.03 -3.03 3.53
C GLN A 128 10.87 -1.82 3.10
N GLN A 129 11.09 -0.84 3.97
CA GLN A 129 11.91 0.34 3.67
C GLN A 129 13.36 -0.05 3.34
N GLU A 130 13.95 -0.96 4.12
CA GLU A 130 15.29 -1.51 3.87
C GLU A 130 15.37 -2.20 2.49
N ALA A 131 14.36 -2.99 2.13
CA ALA A 131 14.30 -3.66 0.83
C ALA A 131 14.16 -2.66 -0.33
N ILE A 132 13.36 -1.61 -0.15
CA ILE A 132 13.21 -0.52 -1.13
C ILE A 132 14.55 0.20 -1.31
N SER A 133 15.25 0.56 -0.24
CA SER A 133 16.55 1.22 -0.35
C SER A 133 17.62 0.35 -1.05
N LYS A 134 17.61 -0.97 -0.82
CA LYS A 134 18.48 -1.90 -1.57
C LYS A 134 18.13 -1.95 -3.05
N LEU A 135 16.84 -1.93 -3.38
CA LEU A 135 16.38 -1.91 -4.76
C LEU A 135 16.76 -0.59 -5.46
N GLU A 136 16.60 0.55 -4.79
CA GLU A 136 17.03 1.86 -5.30
C GLU A 136 18.53 1.91 -5.60
N GLU A 137 19.35 1.28 -4.76
CA GLU A 137 20.79 1.15 -4.99
C GLU A 137 21.10 0.35 -6.26
N HIS A 138 20.45 -0.81 -6.42
CA HIS A 138 20.61 -1.63 -7.63
C HIS A 138 20.17 -0.88 -8.89
N VAL A 139 19.05 -0.17 -8.84
CA VAL A 139 18.57 0.66 -9.96
C VAL A 139 19.58 1.75 -10.30
N ARG A 140 20.18 2.41 -9.31
CA ARG A 140 21.20 3.45 -9.55
C ARG A 140 22.45 2.88 -10.20
N LYS A 141 22.93 1.72 -9.73
CA LYS A 141 24.08 1.02 -10.31
C LYS A 141 23.82 0.62 -11.76
N LEU A 142 22.67 -0.01 -12.03
CA LEU A 142 22.28 -0.40 -13.39
C LEU A 142 22.13 0.81 -14.31
N SER A 143 21.60 1.92 -13.80
CA SER A 143 21.50 3.18 -14.56
C SER A 143 22.87 3.70 -14.98
N ALA A 144 23.86 3.64 -14.08
CA ALA A 144 25.24 4.03 -14.40
C ALA A 144 25.89 3.09 -15.44
N GLU A 145 25.67 1.78 -15.33
CA GLU A 145 26.17 0.80 -16.30
C GLU A 145 25.55 1.02 -17.70
N ILE A 146 24.22 1.25 -17.77
CA ILE A 146 23.52 1.56 -19.03
C ILE A 146 24.08 2.84 -19.65
N GLN A 147 24.35 3.87 -18.85
CA GLN A 147 24.90 5.12 -19.35
C GLN A 147 26.31 4.94 -19.92
N SER A 148 27.16 4.14 -19.25
CA SER A 148 28.50 3.79 -19.78
C SER A 148 28.41 3.06 -21.12
N VAL A 149 27.55 2.05 -21.22
CA VAL A 149 27.36 1.29 -22.47
C VAL A 149 26.82 2.19 -23.59
N LYS A 150 25.94 3.14 -23.26
CA LYS A 150 25.40 4.10 -24.22
C LYS A 150 26.49 5.03 -24.77
N GLU A 151 27.43 5.45 -23.95
CA GLU A 151 28.58 6.27 -24.37
C GLU A 151 29.52 5.48 -25.28
N GLU A 152 29.82 4.23 -24.93
CA GLU A 152 30.61 3.31 -25.78
C GLU A 152 29.94 3.06 -27.14
N GLN A 153 28.62 2.85 -27.15
CA GLN A 153 27.85 2.70 -28.39
C GLN A 153 27.96 3.95 -29.25
N GLY A 154 27.82 5.14 -28.65
CA GLY A 154 27.98 6.41 -29.37
C GLY A 154 29.36 6.57 -29.99
N HIS A 155 30.42 6.13 -29.29
CA HIS A 155 31.79 6.14 -29.82
C HIS A 155 31.92 5.18 -31.02
N MET A 156 31.44 3.94 -30.90
CA MET A 156 31.48 2.96 -31.98
C MET A 156 30.70 3.42 -33.22
N GLU A 157 29.52 4.00 -33.04
CA GLU A 157 28.73 4.54 -34.16
C GLU A 157 29.49 5.65 -34.91
N GLN A 158 30.20 6.51 -34.19
CA GLN A 158 31.00 7.56 -34.80
C GLN A 158 32.23 7.00 -35.53
N GLU A 159 32.90 5.99 -34.98
CA GLU A 159 34.03 5.32 -35.64
C GLU A 159 33.58 4.63 -36.94
N ILE A 160 32.48 3.88 -36.90
CA ILE A 160 31.88 3.25 -38.09
C ILE A 160 31.55 4.30 -39.16
N LYS A 161 31.03 5.46 -38.75
CA LYS A 161 30.69 6.54 -39.67
C LYS A 161 31.92 7.12 -40.37
N GLU A 162 33.03 7.30 -39.66
CA GLU A 162 34.28 7.77 -40.27
C GLU A 162 34.89 6.72 -41.20
N GLU A 163 34.86 5.44 -40.84
CA GLU A 163 35.29 4.35 -41.71
C GLU A 163 34.44 4.26 -42.99
N MET A 164 33.12 4.40 -42.86
CA MET A 164 32.21 4.40 -44.01
C MET A 164 32.50 5.56 -44.97
N LYS A 165 32.92 6.72 -44.45
CA LYS A 165 33.35 7.87 -45.26
C LYS A 165 34.63 7.58 -46.03
N VAL A 166 35.60 6.91 -45.40
CA VAL A 166 36.84 6.45 -46.07
C VAL A 166 36.51 5.47 -47.19
N LEU A 167 35.67 4.47 -46.91
CA LEU A 167 35.22 3.50 -47.91
C LEU A 167 34.51 4.15 -49.10
N ASN A 168 33.66 5.15 -48.85
CA ASN A 168 33.00 5.90 -49.92
C ASN A 168 34.00 6.66 -50.78
N ASN A 169 35.02 7.29 -50.16
CA ASN A 169 36.09 7.97 -50.90
C ASN A 169 36.89 6.99 -51.77
N ILE A 170 37.28 5.84 -51.22
CA ILE A 170 37.98 4.77 -51.97
C ILE A 170 37.13 4.28 -53.13
N THR A 171 35.84 4.04 -52.89
CA THR A 171 34.89 3.58 -53.93
C THR A 171 34.83 4.58 -55.09
N ASN A 172 34.77 5.89 -54.79
CA ASN A 172 34.77 6.93 -55.80
C ASN A 172 36.09 6.99 -56.60
N ASP A 173 37.24 6.84 -55.92
CA ASP A 173 38.56 6.81 -56.57
C ASP A 173 38.72 5.60 -57.51
N LEU A 174 38.32 4.41 -57.05
CA LEU A 174 38.32 3.20 -57.88
C LEU A 174 37.42 3.36 -59.11
N ARG A 175 36.25 3.97 -58.94
CA ARG A 175 35.33 4.24 -60.05
C ARG A 175 35.93 5.20 -61.08
N LEU A 176 36.69 6.19 -60.63
CA LEU A 176 37.40 7.11 -61.52
C LEU A 176 38.50 6.38 -62.30
N LYS A 177 39.31 5.58 -61.62
CA LYS A 177 40.37 4.77 -62.25
C LYS A 177 39.81 3.81 -63.29
N ASP A 178 38.70 3.14 -63.00
CA ASP A 178 38.03 2.25 -63.95
C ASP A 178 37.56 3.01 -65.21
N TRP A 179 37.00 4.21 -65.03
CA TRP A 179 36.62 5.07 -66.14
C TRP A 179 37.83 5.47 -67.00
N GLU A 180 38.93 5.92 -66.40
CA GLU A 180 40.17 6.29 -67.10
C GLU A 180 40.78 5.10 -67.84
N HIS A 181 40.82 3.92 -67.21
CA HIS A 181 41.28 2.68 -67.81
C HIS A 181 40.42 2.32 -69.03
N SER A 182 39.09 2.42 -68.92
CA SER A 182 38.16 2.18 -70.02
C SER A 182 38.42 3.12 -71.21
N GLN A 183 38.67 4.42 -70.97
CA GLN A 183 39.02 5.35 -72.05
C GLN A 183 40.36 5.00 -72.71
N THR A 184 41.35 4.62 -71.91
CA THR A 184 42.66 4.21 -72.41
C THR A 184 42.56 3.00 -73.32
N LEU A 185 41.81 1.97 -72.91
CA LEU A 185 41.57 0.77 -73.73
C LEU A 185 40.87 1.10 -75.06
N LYS A 186 39.88 2.01 -75.04
CA LYS A 186 39.21 2.48 -76.28
C LYS A 186 40.20 3.17 -77.22
N ASN A 187 41.05 4.06 -76.69
CA ASN A 187 42.05 4.77 -77.49
C ASN A 187 43.10 3.82 -78.07
N ILE A 188 43.60 2.86 -77.29
CA ILE A 188 44.53 1.84 -77.78
C ILE A 188 43.87 1.04 -78.90
N THR A 189 42.63 0.62 -78.72
CA THR A 189 41.88 -0.13 -79.75
C THR A 189 41.74 0.69 -81.04
N LEU A 190 41.43 1.99 -80.91
CA LEU A 190 41.33 2.89 -82.05
C LEU A 190 42.67 3.07 -82.77
N ILE A 191 43.77 3.27 -82.02
CA ILE A 191 45.13 3.37 -82.57
C ILE A 191 45.55 2.07 -83.26
N GLN A 192 45.26 0.92 -82.66
CA GLN A 192 45.52 -0.38 -83.28
C GLN A 192 44.77 -0.53 -84.60
N ALA A 193 43.51 -0.07 -84.67
CA ALA A 193 42.75 -0.08 -85.91
C ALA A 193 43.36 0.85 -86.99
N THR A 194 43.86 2.03 -86.62
CA THR A 194 44.47 2.97 -87.58
C THR A 194 45.88 2.60 -88.01
N LEU A 195 46.66 1.90 -87.17
CA LEU A 195 48.00 1.40 -87.48
C LEU A 195 48.01 0.16 -88.37
N LYS A 196 46.85 -0.44 -88.70
CA LYS A 196 46.78 -1.57 -89.64
C LYS A 196 47.24 -1.13 -91.03
N ARG A 197 48.50 -1.44 -91.34
CA ARG A 197 49.12 -1.24 -92.66
C ARG A 197 48.79 -2.34 -93.66
N VAL A 198 47.95 -3.29 -93.28
CA VAL A 198 47.49 -4.40 -94.13
C VAL A 198 45.98 -4.50 -93.98
N ARG A 199 45.26 -4.82 -95.06
CA ARG A 199 43.82 -5.08 -95.05
C ARG A 199 43.45 -6.15 -96.07
N LEU A 200 42.30 -6.79 -95.87
CA LEU A 200 41.66 -7.66 -96.85
C LEU A 200 40.50 -6.88 -97.51
N VAL A 201 40.42 -6.93 -98.84
CA VAL A 201 39.40 -6.22 -99.63
C VAL A 201 38.75 -7.19 -100.61
N ASP A 202 37.47 -6.98 -100.94
CA ASP A 202 36.72 -7.75 -101.95
C ASP A 202 36.59 -9.26 -101.68
N GLY A 203 36.66 -9.67 -100.41
CA GLY A 203 36.20 -10.99 -99.95
C GLY A 203 34.70 -10.97 -99.61
N SER A 204 34.07 -12.14 -99.50
CA SER A 204 32.66 -12.25 -99.09
C SER A 204 32.42 -11.99 -97.60
N GLY A 205 33.49 -11.96 -96.80
CA GLY A 205 33.45 -11.66 -95.36
C GLY A 205 34.78 -11.09 -94.86
N PRO A 206 34.86 -10.71 -93.56
CA PRO A 206 36.02 -10.03 -93.00
C PRO A 206 37.30 -10.89 -92.93
N HIS A 207 37.16 -12.21 -93.06
CA HIS A 207 38.25 -13.18 -92.91
C HIS A 207 38.90 -13.59 -94.24
N GLU A 208 38.42 -13.05 -95.36
CA GLU A 208 38.95 -13.35 -96.69
C GLU A 208 39.01 -12.10 -97.56
N GLY A 209 39.79 -12.16 -98.64
CA GLY A 209 39.91 -11.07 -99.59
C GLY A 209 41.32 -10.92 -100.15
N ARG A 210 41.46 -9.96 -101.06
CA ARG A 210 42.73 -9.52 -101.61
C ARG A 210 43.52 -8.75 -100.56
N VAL A 211 44.78 -9.14 -100.37
CA VAL A 211 45.72 -8.44 -99.49
C VAL A 211 46.12 -7.11 -100.12
N GLU A 212 45.87 -6.03 -99.39
CA GLU A 212 46.41 -4.71 -99.71
C GLU A 212 47.29 -4.22 -98.56
N VAL A 213 48.43 -3.63 -98.92
CA VAL A 213 49.41 -3.07 -97.99
C VAL A 213 49.50 -1.57 -98.20
N PHE A 214 49.48 -0.82 -97.11
CA PHE A 214 49.70 0.62 -97.12
C PHE A 214 51.19 0.92 -97.09
N HIS A 215 51.72 1.47 -98.18
CA HIS A 215 53.13 1.79 -98.34
C HIS A 215 53.28 3.15 -99.05
N GLN A 216 54.13 4.03 -98.52
CA GLN A 216 54.39 5.37 -99.08
C GLN A 216 53.11 6.20 -99.37
N GLY A 217 52.16 6.18 -98.44
CA GLY A 217 50.93 6.99 -98.55
C GLY A 217 49.85 6.42 -99.48
N ARG A 218 50.04 5.22 -100.05
CA ARG A 218 49.09 4.59 -100.97
C ARG A 218 48.85 3.12 -100.59
N TRP A 219 47.63 2.65 -100.81
CA TRP A 219 47.31 1.22 -100.76
C TRP A 219 47.73 0.54 -102.06
N GLY A 220 48.29 -0.65 -101.96
CA GLY A 220 48.67 -1.44 -103.13
C GLY A 220 48.62 -2.94 -102.89
N THR A 221 48.58 -3.69 -103.99
CA THR A 221 48.51 -5.16 -103.97
C THR A 221 49.89 -5.81 -103.94
N VAL A 222 49.98 -7.01 -103.37
CA VAL A 222 51.18 -7.86 -103.37
C VAL A 222 51.20 -8.77 -104.62
N CYS A 223 52.37 -9.00 -105.21
CA CYS A 223 52.52 -9.90 -106.37
C CYS A 223 52.46 -11.39 -105.94
N ASP A 224 51.90 -12.26 -106.78
CA ASP A 224 51.64 -13.67 -106.45
C ASP A 224 52.79 -14.65 -106.77
N ASP A 225 53.85 -14.16 -107.42
CA ASP A 225 55.01 -14.94 -107.86
C ASP A 225 55.65 -15.77 -106.74
N ARG A 226 55.77 -15.21 -105.53
CA ARG A 226 56.28 -15.88 -104.32
C ARG A 226 55.27 -15.90 -103.16
N TRP A 227 54.00 -15.65 -103.46
CA TRP A 227 52.94 -15.70 -102.47
C TRP A 227 52.69 -17.14 -102.06
N ASP A 228 52.98 -17.49 -100.80
CA ASP A 228 52.88 -18.84 -100.25
C ASP A 228 52.12 -18.82 -98.91
N ILE A 229 51.86 -20.01 -98.35
CA ILE A 229 51.16 -20.15 -97.06
C ILE A 229 51.86 -19.35 -95.96
N ARG A 230 53.21 -19.34 -95.90
CA ARG A 230 53.93 -18.58 -94.86
C ARG A 230 53.67 -17.08 -94.96
N ALA A 231 53.66 -16.52 -96.16
CA ALA A 231 53.31 -15.13 -96.38
C ALA A 231 51.85 -14.82 -95.98
N GLY A 232 50.93 -15.74 -96.29
CA GLY A 232 49.54 -15.69 -95.83
C GLY A 232 49.41 -15.73 -94.30
N GLN A 233 50.19 -16.58 -93.62
CA GLN A 233 50.22 -16.67 -92.15
C GLN A 233 50.66 -15.36 -91.52
N VAL A 234 51.70 -14.71 -92.08
CA VAL A 234 52.16 -13.40 -91.60
C VAL A 234 51.05 -12.37 -91.72
N VAL A 235 50.34 -12.33 -92.86
CA VAL A 235 49.22 -11.38 -93.05
C VAL A 235 48.07 -11.68 -92.10
N CYS A 236 47.60 -12.93 -92.02
CA CYS A 236 46.50 -13.32 -91.14
C CYS A 236 46.83 -13.01 -89.67
N ARG A 237 48.02 -13.37 -89.20
CA ARG A 237 48.47 -13.03 -87.83
C ARG A 237 48.59 -11.54 -87.61
N SER A 238 49.09 -10.77 -88.58
CA SER A 238 49.18 -9.30 -88.48
C SER A 238 47.81 -8.61 -88.40
N LEU A 239 46.77 -9.25 -88.92
CA LEU A 239 45.39 -8.78 -88.87
C LEU A 239 44.65 -9.23 -87.60
N GLY A 240 45.26 -10.12 -86.81
CA GLY A 240 44.71 -10.68 -85.57
C GLY A 240 44.04 -12.06 -85.72
N TYR A 241 44.18 -12.73 -86.86
CA TYR A 241 43.69 -14.10 -87.07
C TYR A 241 44.72 -15.14 -86.61
N GLN A 242 44.25 -16.32 -86.18
CA GLN A 242 45.12 -17.37 -85.64
C GLN A 242 46.05 -17.98 -86.69
N ASP A 243 45.51 -18.34 -87.87
CA ASP A 243 46.26 -18.95 -88.96
C ASP A 243 45.63 -18.67 -90.33
N VAL A 244 46.34 -19.01 -91.42
CA VAL A 244 45.81 -18.94 -92.78
C VAL A 244 45.25 -20.31 -93.20
N GLN A 245 44.00 -20.34 -93.67
CA GLN A 245 43.39 -21.59 -94.14
C GLN A 245 43.84 -21.94 -95.56
N ALA A 246 43.91 -20.96 -96.45
CA ALA A 246 44.32 -21.13 -97.84
C ALA A 246 44.90 -19.83 -98.40
N VAL A 247 45.75 -19.97 -99.41
CA VAL A 247 46.35 -18.84 -100.12
C VAL A 247 46.00 -18.92 -101.59
N HIS A 248 45.34 -17.88 -102.10
CA HIS A 248 44.89 -17.79 -103.49
C HIS A 248 45.84 -16.92 -104.33
N LYS A 249 46.05 -17.30 -105.59
CA LYS A 249 46.87 -16.59 -106.59
C LYS A 249 46.00 -16.07 -107.74
N ARG A 250 46.63 -15.39 -108.71
CA ARG A 250 46.01 -14.96 -109.98
C ARG A 250 44.77 -14.08 -109.78
N ALA A 251 44.83 -13.19 -108.78
CA ALA A 251 43.78 -12.21 -108.51
C ALA A 251 42.39 -12.85 -108.25
N HIS A 252 42.34 -13.96 -107.50
CA HIS A 252 41.09 -14.66 -107.15
C HIS A 252 40.00 -13.75 -106.56
N PHE A 253 40.37 -12.84 -105.67
CA PHE A 253 39.48 -11.85 -105.06
C PHE A 253 39.46 -10.52 -105.85
N GLY A 254 39.62 -10.58 -107.17
CA GLY A 254 39.70 -9.41 -108.05
C GLY A 254 41.11 -8.81 -108.19
N GLN A 255 41.29 -7.99 -109.22
CA GLN A 255 42.54 -7.26 -109.49
C GLN A 255 42.57 -5.94 -108.72
N GLY A 256 43.76 -5.51 -108.31
CA GLY A 256 43.95 -4.19 -107.70
C GLY A 256 45.15 -3.46 -108.29
N PHE A 257 45.44 -2.26 -107.78
CA PHE A 257 46.54 -1.43 -108.26
C PHE A 257 47.89 -1.88 -107.69
N LYS A 258 48.86 -2.16 -108.56
CA LYS A 258 50.23 -2.48 -108.16
C LYS A 258 50.96 -1.22 -107.67
N ILE A 259 51.63 -1.32 -106.52
CA ILE A 259 52.67 -0.35 -106.14
C ILE A 259 54.00 -0.86 -106.69
N ALA A 260 54.70 -0.04 -107.48
CA ALA A 260 55.88 -0.42 -108.26
C ALA A 260 57.13 -0.83 -107.44
N ASN A 261 57.08 -0.81 -106.10
CA ASN A 261 58.24 -1.06 -105.21
C ASN A 261 58.04 -2.18 -104.17
N LEU A 262 56.96 -2.98 -104.24
CA LEU A 262 56.78 -4.17 -103.38
C LEU A 262 57.15 -5.49 -104.08
N ALA A 263 57.87 -5.42 -105.21
CA ALA A 263 58.66 -6.54 -105.70
C ALA A 263 59.89 -6.64 -104.79
N TYR A 264 59.97 -7.71 -103.98
CA TYR A 264 61.10 -8.02 -103.11
C TYR A 264 62.44 -7.68 -103.81
N GLN A 265 63.23 -6.78 -103.20
CA GLN A 265 64.55 -6.40 -103.69
C GLN A 265 65.39 -7.67 -103.93
N ARG A 266 66.02 -7.75 -105.11
CA ARG A 266 67.13 -8.66 -105.38
C ARG A 266 68.44 -7.98 -105.00
#